data_AF-D6TH20-F1
#
_entry.id   AF-D6TH20-F1
#
_cell.length_a   1.000
_cell.length_b   1.000
_cell.length_c   1.000
_cell.angle_alpha   90.00
_cell.angle_beta   90.00
_cell.angle_gamma   90.00
#
_symmetry.space_group_name_H-M   'P 1'
#
loop_
_entity.id
_entity.type
_entity.pdbx_description
1 polymer ?
#
loop_
_entity_poly.entity_id
_entity_poly.type
_entity_poly.pdbx_seq_one_letter_code
_entity_poly.pdbx_strand_id
1 'polypeptide(L)'
;MNINQAMAKDLTDSVGASRLLSRRFNRSFSVDSLHQLVKQNKLRAFMFHEGELIERTPDIHTRGKDLLFLYADLYALEPPRKPGRPSEGVSKDS
;
A
#
# COMPACT_ATOMS: atom_id res chain seq x y z
N MET A 1 9.12 11.25 8.29
CA MET A 1 9.03 10.70 9.65
C MET A 1 10.13 9.66 9.80
N ASN A 2 10.94 9.72 10.87
CA ASN A 2 12.02 8.75 11.13
C ASN A 2 11.41 7.48 11.74
N ILE A 3 11.71 6.30 11.20
CA ILE A 3 11.11 5.03 11.64
C ILE A 3 11.40 4.70 13.10
N ASN A 4 12.55 5.15 13.60
CA ASN A 4 12.96 4.98 15.01
C ASN A 4 12.09 5.77 16.00
N GLN A 5 11.15 6.60 15.51
CA GLN A 5 10.19 7.37 16.30
C GLN A 5 8.74 6.90 16.10
N ALA A 6 8.49 5.98 15.17
CA ALA A 6 7.15 5.46 14.95
C ALA A 6 6.73 4.62 16.16
N MET A 7 5.75 5.11 16.91
CA MET A 7 5.18 4.36 18.03
C MET A 7 4.18 3.34 17.48
N ALA A 8 3.87 2.29 18.25
CA ALA A 8 2.87 1.28 17.83
C ALA A 8 1.52 1.88 17.37
N LYS A 9 1.15 3.06 17.90
CA LYS A 9 -0.04 3.83 17.50
C LYS A 9 -0.01 4.36 16.06
N ASP A 10 1.17 4.52 15.48
CA ASP A 10 1.37 5.08 14.13
C ASP A 10 1.33 3.98 13.05
N LEU A 11 1.25 2.72 13.49
CA LEU A 11 1.25 1.53 12.65
C LEU A 11 -0.15 0.90 12.60
N THR A 12 -0.40 0.19 11.51
CA THR A 12 -1.57 -0.68 11.35
C THR A 12 -1.17 -1.96 10.63
N ASP A 13 -1.94 -3.02 10.83
CA ASP A 13 -1.73 -4.29 10.13
C ASP A 13 -2.33 -4.25 8.71
N SER A 14 -2.14 -5.32 7.94
CA SER A 14 -2.71 -5.45 6.60
C SER A 14 -4.24 -5.28 6.57
N VAL A 15 -4.96 -5.67 7.63
CA VAL A 15 -6.43 -5.57 7.68
C VAL A 15 -6.86 -4.12 7.89
N GLY A 16 -6.23 -3.42 8.83
CA GLY A 16 -6.46 -2.00 9.09
C GLY A 16 -6.09 -1.13 7.90
N ALA A 17 -4.95 -1.40 7.27
CA ALA A 17 -4.54 -0.74 6.02
C ALA A 17 -5.57 -0.94 4.90
N SER A 18 -6.07 -2.17 4.73
CA SER A 18 -7.05 -2.52 3.70
C SER A 18 -8.36 -1.75 3.91
N ARG A 19 -8.85 -1.71 5.15
CA ARG A 19 -10.06 -0.95 5.53
C ARG A 19 -9.88 0.55 5.34
N LEU A 20 -8.72 1.09 5.71
CA LEU A 20 -8.41 2.51 5.58
C LEU A 20 -8.40 2.93 4.10
N LEU A 21 -7.63 2.26 3.26
CA LEU A 21 -7.59 2.56 1.82
C LEU A 21 -8.94 2.35 1.16
N SER A 22 -9.70 1.34 1.60
CA SER A 22 -11.03 1.09 1.03
C SER A 22 -11.98 2.27 1.25
N ARG A 23 -11.96 2.84 2.46
CA ARG A 23 -12.73 4.05 2.81
C ARG A 23 -12.20 5.27 2.06
N ARG A 24 -10.88 5.47 2.07
CA ARG A 24 -10.24 6.66 1.49
C ARG A 24 -10.47 6.78 -0.01
N PHE A 25 -10.43 5.66 -0.73
CA PHE A 25 -10.61 5.64 -2.18
C PHE A 25 -12.02 5.25 -2.63
N ASN A 26 -12.96 5.06 -1.69
CA ASN A 26 -14.32 4.60 -1.95
C ASN A 26 -14.36 3.38 -2.90
N ARG A 27 -13.48 2.40 -2.65
CA ARG A 27 -13.27 1.20 -3.47
C ARG A 27 -12.83 0.04 -2.60
N SER A 28 -13.24 -1.20 -2.90
CA SER A 28 -12.71 -2.36 -2.18
C SER A 28 -11.20 -2.54 -2.41
N PHE A 29 -10.43 -2.59 -1.32
CA PHE A 29 -9.00 -2.86 -1.30
C PHE A 29 -8.74 -4.15 -0.50
N SER A 30 -8.26 -5.21 -1.14
CA SER A 30 -7.92 -6.47 -0.44
C SER A 30 -6.54 -6.42 0.20
N VAL A 31 -6.28 -7.32 1.16
CA VAL A 31 -4.93 -7.56 1.70
C VAL A 31 -3.94 -7.94 0.59
N ASP A 32 -4.38 -8.75 -0.38
CA ASP A 32 -3.54 -9.10 -1.52
C ASP A 32 -3.19 -7.87 -2.38
N SER A 33 -4.11 -6.91 -2.52
CA SER A 33 -3.85 -5.66 -3.23
C SER A 33 -2.76 -4.84 -2.53
N LEU A 34 -2.75 -4.80 -1.20
CA LEU A 34 -1.67 -4.18 -0.43
C LEU A 34 -0.34 -4.89 -0.68
N HIS A 35 -0.33 -6.23 -0.63
CA HIS A 35 0.89 -6.99 -0.89
C HIS A 35 1.46 -6.73 -2.29
N GLN A 36 0.60 -6.56 -3.29
CA GLN A 36 1.03 -6.17 -4.64
C GLN A 36 1.64 -4.76 -4.66
N LEU A 37 1.09 -3.79 -3.93
CA LEU A 37 1.69 -2.46 -3.83
C LEU A 37 3.08 -2.51 -3.18
N VAL A 38 3.26 -3.32 -2.13
CA VAL A 38 4.57 -3.52 -1.49
C VAL A 38 5.56 -4.19 -2.44
N LYS A 39 5.13 -5.25 -3.14
CA LYS A 39 5.97 -5.93 -4.16
C LYS A 39 6.38 -5.01 -5.30
N GLN A 40 5.52 -4.06 -5.68
CA GLN A 40 5.78 -3.07 -6.71
C GLN A 40 6.56 -1.84 -6.21
N ASN A 41 7.03 -1.86 -4.94
CA ASN A 41 7.70 -0.73 -4.28
C ASN A 41 6.87 0.58 -4.30
N LYS A 42 5.53 0.45 -4.32
CA LYS A 42 4.58 1.58 -4.28
C LYS A 42 4.06 1.89 -2.88
N LEU A 43 4.29 0.99 -1.94
CA LEU A 43 3.91 1.13 -0.55
C LEU A 43 4.99 0.50 0.32
N ARG A 44 5.50 1.26 1.29
CA ARG A 44 6.44 0.76 2.28
C ARG A 44 5.69 -0.11 3.29
N ALA A 45 6.35 -1.17 3.72
CA ALA A 45 5.85 -2.04 4.77
C ALA A 45 6.99 -2.39 5.72
N PHE A 46 6.63 -2.70 6.95
CA PHE A 46 7.55 -2.96 8.04
C PHE A 46 7.21 -4.30 8.65
N MET A 47 8.18 -4.93 9.31
CA MET A 47 7.96 -6.14 10.06
C MET A 47 8.84 -6.16 11.29
N PHE A 48 8.43 -6.91 12.31
CA PHE A 48 9.31 -7.18 13.44
C PHE A 48 10.30 -8.29 13.08
N HIS A 49 11.58 -8.02 13.28
CA HIS A 49 12.66 -8.99 13.17
C HIS A 49 13.53 -8.86 14.42
N GLU A 50 13.67 -9.94 15.18
CA GLU A 50 14.45 -9.96 16.43
C GLU A 50 14.06 -8.87 17.45
N GLY A 51 12.78 -8.47 17.46
CA GLY A 51 12.26 -7.42 18.34
C GLY A 51 12.42 -5.99 17.80
N GLU A 52 13.07 -5.82 16.65
CA GLU A 52 13.24 -4.54 15.98
C GLU A 52 12.27 -4.38 14.80
N LEU A 53 11.79 -3.16 14.59
CA LEU A 53 10.96 -2.83 13.44
C LEU A 53 11.84 -2.49 12.24
N ILE A 54 11.86 -3.37 11.25
CA ILE A 54 12.65 -3.21 10.02
C ILE A 54 11.77 -2.97 8.81
N GLU A 55 12.28 -2.22 7.83
CA GLU A 55 11.62 -2.07 6.53
C GLU A 55 11.73 -3.36 5.72
N ARG A 56 10.59 -3.83 5.22
CA ARG A 56 10.52 -5.05 4.44
C ARG A 56 11.00 -4.78 3.02
N THR A 57 12.01 -5.52 2.59
CA THR A 57 12.44 -5.55 1.19
C THR A 57 11.55 -6.50 0.37
N PRO A 58 11.25 -6.17 -0.91
CA PRO A 58 10.34 -6.96 -1.75
C PRO A 58 10.77 -8.42 -1.95
N ASP A 59 12.08 -8.67 -1.96
CA ASP A 59 12.68 -9.96 -2.33
C ASP A 59 12.56 -11.04 -1.24
N ILE A 60 12.22 -10.66 -0.01
CA ILE A 60 12.09 -11.60 1.10
C ILE A 60 10.69 -12.26 1.04
N HIS A 61 10.68 -13.59 0.91
CA HIS A 61 9.48 -14.42 1.02
C HIS A 61 8.95 -14.36 2.46
N THR A 62 7.98 -13.49 2.71
CA THR A 62 7.26 -13.39 3.98
C THR A 62 5.84 -13.91 3.80
N ARG A 63 5.40 -14.79 4.71
CA ARG A 63 3.97 -15.10 4.84
C ARG A 63 3.30 -13.79 5.26
N GLY A 64 2.37 -13.28 4.46
CA GLY A 64 1.82 -11.92 4.56
C GLY A 64 0.94 -11.62 5.77
N LYS A 65 1.20 -12.23 6.94
CA LYS A 65 0.48 -11.98 8.19
C LYS A 65 1.17 -10.97 9.10
N ASP A 66 2.45 -10.67 8.89
CA ASP A 66 3.25 -9.85 9.82
C ASP A 66 3.66 -8.48 9.26
N LEU A 67 3.02 -8.02 8.18
CA LEU A 67 3.30 -6.69 7.63
C LEU A 67 2.57 -5.59 8.40
N LEU A 68 3.32 -4.57 8.75
CA LEU A 68 2.88 -3.34 9.39
C LEU A 68 3.06 -2.16 8.43
N PHE A 69 2.15 -1.21 8.51
CA PHE A 69 2.09 -0.06 7.62
C PHE A 69 1.98 1.21 8.43
N LEU A 70 2.75 2.24 8.08
CA LEU A 70 2.60 3.57 8.66
C LEU A 70 1.33 4.23 8.13
N TYR A 71 0.53 4.83 9.01
CA TYR A 71 -0.63 5.61 8.58
C TYR A 71 -0.22 6.73 7.61
N ALA A 72 0.90 7.40 7.86
CA ALA A 72 1.41 8.46 7.00
C ALA A 72 1.61 7.99 5.55
N ASP A 73 2.20 6.80 5.35
CA ASP A 73 2.43 6.24 4.01
C ASP A 73 1.11 5.88 3.33
N LEU A 74 0.15 5.32 4.08
CA LEU A 74 -1.19 5.02 3.57
C LEU A 74 -1.98 6.27 3.17
N TYR A 75 -1.80 7.39 3.88
CA TYR A 75 -2.40 8.69 3.53
C TYR A 75 -1.66 9.40 2.40
N ALA A 76 -0.37 9.12 2.20
CA ALA A 76 0.40 9.66 1.09
C ALA A 76 0.10 8.95 -0.24
N LEU A 77 -0.40 7.71 -0.21
CA LEU A 77 -0.68 6.93 -1.42
C LEU A 77 -1.67 7.67 -2.34
N GLU A 78 -1.37 7.79 -3.63
CA GLU A 78 -2.32 8.35 -4.59
C GLU A 78 -3.41 7.31 -4.92
N PRO A 79 -4.67 7.74 -5.14
CA PRO A 79 -5.70 6.84 -5.64
C PRO A 79 -5.23 6.25 -6.98
N PRO A 80 -5.45 4.94 -7.22
CA PRO A 80 -5.11 4.33 -8.50
C PRO A 80 -5.84 5.10 -9.61
N ARG A 81 -5.07 5.73 -10.51
CA ARG A 81 -5.62 6.43 -11.67
C ARG A 81 -6.51 5.43 -12.41
N LYS A 82 -7.78 5.78 -12.63
CA LYS A 82 -8.64 4.98 -13.51
C LYS A 82 -7.86 4.81 -14.82
N PRO A 83 -7.70 3.59 -15.36
CA PRO A 83 -7.18 3.46 -16.70
C PRO A 83 -8.05 4.38 -17.56
N GLY A 84 -7.42 5.36 -18.20
CA GLY A 84 -8.14 6.21 -19.15
C GLY A 84 -8.88 5.25 -20.07
N ARG A 85 -10.21 5.38 -20.11
CA ARG A 85 -11.00 4.73 -21.16
C ARG A 85 -10.30 5.14 -22.47
N PRO A 86 -9.88 4.19 -23.33
CA PRO A 86 -9.38 4.58 -24.63
C PRO A 86 -10.47 5.46 -25.25
N SER A 87 -10.15 6.70 -25.60
CA SER A 87 -11.07 7.54 -26.35
C SER A 87 -11.29 6.85 -27.69
N GLU A 88 -12.38 6.11 -27.82
CA GLU A 88 -12.88 5.68 -29.12
C GLU A 88 -13.26 6.94 -29.93
N GLY A 89 -12.65 7.09 -31.11
CA GLY A 89 -13.01 8.07 -32.14
C GLY A 89 -12.46 9.49 -31.88
N VAL A 90 -11.88 10.19 -32.85
CA VAL A 90 -12.28 10.32 -34.25
C VAL A 90 -11.03 10.69 -35.07
N SER A 91 -10.58 9.80 -35.96
CA SER A 91 -9.88 10.22 -37.17
C SER A 91 -10.90 10.16 -38.29
N LYS A 92 -11.49 11.33 -38.59
CA LYS A 92 -12.28 11.55 -39.79
C LYS A 92 -11.35 11.44 -40.99
N ASP A 93 -11.76 10.65 -41.98
CA ASP A 93 -11.37 10.84 -43.38
C ASP A 93 -11.48 12.32 -43.76
N SER A 94 -10.43 12.87 -44.38
CA SER A 94 -10.46 14.03 -45.28
C SER A 94 -9.21 14.00 -46.15
#